data_AF-A0A529WNZ5-F1
#
_entry.id   AF-A0A529WNZ5-F1
#
_cell.length_a   1.000
_cell.length_b   1.000
_cell.length_c   1.000
_cell.angle_alpha   90.00
_cell.angle_beta   90.00
_cell.angle_gamma   90.00
#
_symmetry.space_group_name_H-M   'P 1'
#
loop_
_entity.id
_entity.type
_entity.pdbx_description
1 polymer ?
#
loop_
_entity_poly.entity_id
_entity_poly.type
_entity_poly.pdbx_seq_one_letter_code
_entity_poly.pdbx_strand_id
1 'polypeptide(L)'
;MKAIALGFAALLLGTAASQAAEAWKEAEVGGTKIYTDAKGMTLYTFDKDEKGKSNCYDKCAANWPPLKAKASAKTEGEWSVVKRTDGTHMWAYDGKPVYTFVKDKKAGDMNGEGVAGAWHVVKAD
;
A
#
# COMPACT_ATOMS: atom_id res chain seq x y z
N MET A 1 -39.94 -9.81 46.20
CA MET A 1 -38.59 -10.30 46.56
C MET A 1 -38.12 -11.24 45.45
N LYS A 2 -36.92 -10.97 44.90
CA LYS A 2 -35.92 -11.84 44.24
C LYS A 2 -36.37 -13.28 43.88
N ALA A 3 -36.03 -13.92 42.78
CA ALA A 3 -35.29 -13.67 41.54
C ALA A 3 -35.29 -15.05 40.84
N ILE A 4 -35.42 -15.15 39.52
CA ILE A 4 -34.82 -16.27 38.77
C ILE A 4 -34.28 -15.71 37.46
N ALA A 5 -32.95 -15.68 37.38
CA ALA A 5 -32.21 -15.47 36.16
C ALA A 5 -32.16 -16.78 35.38
N LEU A 6 -32.37 -16.70 34.06
CA LEU A 6 -31.86 -17.69 33.11
C LEU A 6 -31.16 -16.91 32.01
N GLY A 7 -29.83 -16.85 32.15
CA GLY A 7 -28.94 -16.28 31.15
C GLY A 7 -28.81 -17.22 29.97
N PHE A 8 -29.11 -16.72 28.78
CA PHE A 8 -28.55 -17.26 27.54
C PHE A 8 -27.24 -16.53 27.28
N ALA A 9 -26.14 -17.19 27.62
CA ALA A 9 -24.82 -16.78 27.15
C ALA A 9 -24.76 -17.07 25.64
N ALA A 10 -25.03 -16.05 24.82
CA ALA A 10 -24.69 -16.10 23.41
C ALA A 10 -23.15 -16.01 23.31
N LEU A 11 -22.52 -17.16 23.13
CA LEU A 11 -21.14 -17.28 22.66
C LEU A 11 -21.05 -16.60 21.30
N LEU A 12 -20.65 -15.33 21.29
CA LEU A 12 -20.09 -14.69 20.10
C LEU A 12 -18.80 -15.45 19.80
N LEU A 13 -18.88 -16.39 18.85
CA LEU A 13 -17.72 -16.93 18.16
C LEU A 13 -17.04 -15.74 17.46
N GLY A 14 -16.12 -15.10 18.18
CA GLY A 14 -15.22 -14.11 17.60
C GLY A 14 -14.42 -14.82 16.53
N THR A 15 -14.79 -14.60 15.27
CA THR A 15 -13.88 -14.86 14.17
C THR A 15 -12.71 -13.90 14.36
N ALA A 16 -11.63 -14.41 14.96
CA ALA A 16 -10.33 -13.79 14.84
C ALA A 16 -9.92 -13.92 13.37
N ALA A 17 -10.47 -13.07 12.51
CA ALA A 17 -9.93 -12.84 11.20
C ALA A 17 -8.49 -12.38 11.44
N SER A 18 -7.53 -13.25 11.08
CA SER A 18 -6.13 -12.87 10.97
C SER A 18 -6.07 -11.72 9.98
N GLN A 19 -6.15 -10.49 10.47
CA GLN A 19 -5.84 -9.31 9.69
C GLN A 19 -4.32 -9.37 9.48
N ALA A 20 -3.90 -10.11 8.45
CA ALA A 20 -2.62 -9.83 7.84
C ALA A 20 -2.65 -8.34 7.50
N ALA A 21 -1.74 -7.56 8.08
CA ALA A 21 -1.68 -6.13 7.78
C ALA A 21 -1.51 -5.97 6.27
N GLU A 22 -2.53 -5.44 5.62
CA GLU A 22 -2.53 -5.16 4.18
C GLU A 22 -1.44 -4.13 3.90
N ALA A 23 -0.63 -4.39 2.87
CA ALA A 23 0.50 -3.50 2.55
C ALA A 23 0.04 -2.21 1.86
N TRP A 24 -1.13 -2.23 1.23
CA TRP A 24 -1.80 -1.09 0.61
C TRP A 24 -3.29 -1.08 0.94
N LYS A 25 -3.94 0.06 0.69
CA LYS A 25 -5.39 0.29 0.85
C LYS A 25 -5.90 1.23 -0.23
N GLU A 26 -7.17 1.13 -0.55
CA GLU A 26 -7.86 2.14 -1.36
C GLU A 26 -8.26 3.35 -0.50
N ALA A 27 -8.18 4.54 -1.08
CA ALA A 27 -8.66 5.79 -0.49
C ALA A 27 -9.27 6.68 -1.58
N GLU A 28 -10.15 7.61 -1.20
CA GLU A 28 -10.65 8.65 -2.10
C GLU A 28 -10.14 10.01 -1.67
N VAL A 29 -9.47 10.72 -2.58
CA VAL A 29 -8.94 12.07 -2.36
C VAL A 29 -9.46 12.97 -3.47
N GLY A 30 -10.26 13.98 -3.12
CA GLY A 30 -10.81 14.93 -4.09
C GLY A 30 -11.63 14.29 -5.21
N GLY A 31 -12.36 13.19 -4.90
CA GLY A 31 -13.14 12.43 -5.89
C GLY A 31 -12.33 11.49 -6.78
N THR A 32 -11.01 11.35 -6.52
CA THR A 32 -10.17 10.34 -7.19
C THR A 32 -9.89 9.20 -6.24
N LYS A 33 -10.21 7.98 -6.65
CA LYS A 33 -9.81 6.77 -5.95
C LYS A 33 -8.34 6.44 -6.24
N ILE A 34 -7.59 6.16 -5.19
CA ILE A 34 -6.14 5.94 -5.23
C ILE A 34 -5.73 4.80 -4.32
N TYR A 35 -4.57 4.21 -4.59
CA TYR A 35 -3.92 3.33 -3.64
C TYR A 35 -2.99 4.10 -2.70
N THR A 36 -2.99 3.67 -1.45
CA THR A 36 -2.18 4.20 -0.35
C THR A 36 -1.47 3.05 0.35
N ASP A 37 -0.41 3.33 1.12
CA ASP A 37 0.17 2.35 2.03
C ASP A 37 -0.77 2.08 3.23
N ALA A 38 -0.39 1.13 4.10
CA ALA A 38 -1.18 0.81 5.30
C ALA A 38 -1.48 2.01 6.23
N LYS A 39 -0.69 3.09 6.14
CA LYS A 39 -0.83 4.34 6.92
C LYS A 39 -1.60 5.43 6.18
N GLY A 40 -2.06 5.18 4.96
CA GLY A 40 -2.79 6.14 4.13
C GLY A 40 -1.90 7.08 3.32
N MET A 41 -0.59 6.82 3.23
CA MET A 41 0.31 7.61 2.39
C MET A 41 0.13 7.22 0.93
N THR A 42 -0.04 8.18 0.04
CA THR A 42 -0.26 7.94 -1.39
C THR A 42 0.88 7.13 -2.01
N LEU A 43 0.50 6.18 -2.86
CA LEU A 43 1.44 5.39 -3.64
C LEU A 43 1.62 5.99 -5.04
N TYR A 44 2.85 5.91 -5.53
CA TYR A 44 3.27 6.47 -6.82
C TYR A 44 4.00 5.44 -7.66
N THR A 45 3.90 5.57 -8.98
CA THR A 45 4.78 4.93 -9.96
C THR A 45 5.76 5.93 -10.56
N PHE A 46 6.86 5.41 -11.10
CA PHE A 46 7.92 6.21 -11.71
C PHE A 46 8.07 5.85 -13.20
N ASP A 47 8.01 6.83 -14.09
CA ASP A 47 8.08 6.60 -15.53
C ASP A 47 9.40 6.01 -16.01
N LYS A 48 10.49 6.23 -15.27
CA LYS A 48 11.78 5.64 -15.60
C LYS A 48 11.92 4.19 -15.15
N ASP A 49 10.95 3.64 -14.42
CA ASP A 49 10.94 2.22 -14.11
C ASP A 49 10.50 1.39 -15.32
N GLU A 50 10.99 0.16 -15.37
CA GLU A 50 10.57 -0.85 -16.34
C GLU A 50 9.55 -1.80 -15.68
N LYS A 51 8.78 -2.54 -16.48
CA LYS A 51 7.85 -3.55 -15.94
C LYS A 51 8.63 -4.58 -15.14
N GLY A 52 8.28 -4.72 -13.85
CA GLY A 52 8.92 -5.62 -12.92
C GLY A 52 10.32 -5.20 -12.46
N LYS A 53 10.75 -3.96 -12.70
CA LYS A 53 12.11 -3.51 -12.37
C LYS A 53 12.15 -2.02 -12.00
N SER A 54 12.59 -1.77 -10.77
CA SER A 54 12.88 -0.42 -10.27
C SER A 54 14.21 0.07 -10.84
N ASN A 55 14.25 1.33 -11.26
CA ASN A 55 15.44 2.15 -11.53
C ASN A 55 15.65 3.23 -10.44
N CYS A 56 14.81 3.25 -9.40
CA CYS A 56 14.91 4.17 -8.26
C CYS A 56 15.74 3.56 -7.11
N TYR A 57 16.98 4.01 -6.98
CA TYR A 57 17.93 3.62 -5.92
C TYR A 57 18.59 4.84 -5.28
N ASP A 58 19.34 4.61 -4.20
CA ASP A 58 20.13 5.62 -3.50
C ASP A 58 19.32 6.87 -3.14
N LYS A 59 19.73 8.04 -3.65
CA LYS A 59 19.04 9.30 -3.40
C LYS A 59 17.61 9.31 -3.93
N CYS A 60 17.30 8.55 -4.98
CA CYS A 60 15.94 8.38 -5.45
C CYS A 60 15.11 7.68 -4.37
N ALA A 61 15.54 6.49 -3.92
CA ALA A 61 14.84 5.71 -2.91
C ALA A 61 14.79 6.39 -1.52
N ALA A 62 15.72 7.31 -1.24
CA ALA A 62 15.66 8.15 -0.04
C ALA A 62 14.54 9.20 -0.08
N ASN A 63 14.17 9.70 -1.27
CA ASN A 63 13.06 10.63 -1.45
C ASN A 63 11.73 9.92 -1.81
N TRP A 64 11.85 8.75 -2.43
CA TRP A 64 10.75 7.92 -2.88
C TRP A 64 10.90 6.51 -2.31
N PRO A 65 10.61 6.29 -1.01
CA PRO A 65 10.83 5.00 -0.40
C PRO A 65 9.97 3.92 -1.05
N PRO A 66 10.57 2.79 -1.47
CA PRO A 66 9.83 1.65 -2.01
C PRO A 66 8.79 1.12 -1.02
N LEU A 67 7.60 0.77 -1.49
CA LEU A 67 6.66 0.01 -0.68
C LEU A 67 7.18 -1.43 -0.53
N LYS A 68 7.74 -1.75 0.64
CA LYS A 68 8.40 -3.04 0.87
C LYS A 68 7.42 -4.21 0.82
N ALA A 69 7.86 -5.30 0.22
CA ALA A 69 7.14 -6.56 0.17
C ALA A 69 7.95 -7.68 0.83
N LYS A 70 7.27 -8.71 1.35
CA LYS A 70 7.92 -9.98 1.63
C LYS A 70 8.07 -10.75 0.32
N ALA A 71 9.17 -11.49 0.16
CA ALA A 71 9.36 -12.35 -1.01
C ALA A 71 8.22 -13.38 -1.20
N SER A 72 7.64 -13.84 -0.09
CA SER A 72 6.53 -14.80 -0.06
C SER A 72 5.16 -14.14 0.07
N ALA A 73 5.04 -12.83 -0.18
CA ALA A 73 3.77 -12.16 -0.06
C ALA A 73 2.79 -12.67 -1.13
N LYS A 74 1.54 -12.90 -0.72
CA LYS A 74 0.49 -13.30 -1.65
C LYS A 74 0.07 -12.09 -2.47
N THR A 75 -0.05 -12.28 -3.77
CA THR A 75 -0.45 -11.26 -4.74
C THR A 75 -1.94 -11.41 -5.06
N GLU A 76 -2.60 -10.31 -5.38
CA GLU A 76 -4.01 -10.28 -5.77
C GLU A 76 -4.26 -9.19 -6.83
N GLY A 77 -5.23 -9.41 -7.73
CA GLY A 77 -5.51 -8.48 -8.82
C GLY A 77 -4.26 -8.15 -9.64
N GLU A 78 -4.02 -6.85 -9.85
CA GLU A 78 -2.84 -6.34 -10.58
C GLU A 78 -1.60 -6.16 -9.70
N TRP A 79 -1.68 -6.51 -8.42
CA TRP A 79 -0.54 -6.42 -7.50
C TRP A 79 0.44 -7.56 -7.71
N SER A 80 1.71 -7.24 -7.66
CA SER A 80 2.81 -8.20 -7.80
C SER A 80 3.98 -7.85 -6.89
N VAL A 81 4.84 -8.84 -6.63
CA VAL A 81 6.09 -8.66 -5.88
C VAL A 81 7.25 -8.61 -6.86
N VAL A 82 8.08 -7.58 -6.74
CA VAL A 82 9.29 -7.39 -7.54
C VAL A 82 10.53 -7.51 -6.67
N LYS A 83 11.51 -8.30 -7.13
CA LYS A 83 12.84 -8.35 -6.53
C LYS A 83 13.70 -7.21 -7.07
N ARG A 84 14.27 -6.42 -6.17
CA ARG A 84 15.20 -5.32 -6.48
C ARG A 84 16.62 -5.86 -6.65
N THR A 85 17.48 -5.11 -7.34
CA THR A 85 18.89 -5.49 -7.55
C THR A 85 19.70 -5.53 -6.26
N ASP A 86 19.29 -4.75 -5.25
CA ASP A 86 19.82 -4.75 -3.89
C ASP A 86 19.40 -5.99 -3.05
N GLY A 87 18.63 -6.92 -3.64
CA GLY A 87 18.18 -8.15 -2.99
C GLY A 87 16.90 -8.01 -2.17
N THR A 88 16.41 -6.78 -1.94
CA THR A 88 15.14 -6.54 -1.26
C THR A 88 13.95 -6.77 -2.21
N HIS A 89 12.73 -6.80 -1.66
CA HIS A 89 11.51 -6.97 -2.44
C HIS A 89 10.57 -5.78 -2.20
N MET A 90 9.85 -5.39 -3.23
CA MET A 90 8.86 -4.31 -3.18
C MET A 90 7.60 -4.69 -3.94
N TRP A 91 6.52 -3.98 -3.65
CA TRP A 91 5.27 -4.12 -4.37
C TRP A 91 5.31 -3.38 -5.70
N ALA A 92 4.53 -3.88 -6.65
CA ALA A 92 4.26 -3.28 -7.93
C ALA A 92 2.77 -3.42 -8.25
N TYR A 93 2.21 -2.42 -8.93
CA TYR A 93 0.84 -2.40 -9.43
C TYR A 93 0.85 -2.33 -10.96
N ASP A 94 0.12 -3.21 -11.64
CA ASP A 94 0.23 -3.46 -13.09
C ASP A 94 1.70 -3.62 -13.56
N GLY A 95 2.49 -4.28 -12.70
CA GLY A 95 3.92 -4.49 -12.92
C GLY A 95 4.79 -3.24 -12.82
N LYS A 96 4.28 -2.06 -12.48
CA LYS A 96 5.09 -0.87 -12.17
C LYS A 96 5.43 -0.85 -10.67
N PRO A 97 6.71 -0.78 -10.27
CA PRO A 97 7.10 -0.67 -8.86
C PRO A 97 6.46 0.56 -8.20
N VAL A 98 6.00 0.41 -6.95
CA VAL A 98 5.31 1.49 -6.23
C VAL A 98 6.09 2.05 -5.04
N TYR A 99 5.94 3.34 -4.81
CA TYR A 99 6.70 4.11 -3.83
C TYR A 99 5.79 5.04 -3.03
N THR A 100 6.24 5.41 -1.83
CA THR A 100 5.71 6.57 -1.09
C THR A 100 6.58 7.79 -1.40
N PHE A 101 6.12 9.00 -1.04
CA PHE A 101 6.91 10.22 -1.19
C PHE A 101 7.21 10.89 0.16
N VAL A 102 8.47 11.21 0.44
CA VAL A 102 8.86 11.78 1.74
C VAL A 102 8.28 13.16 2.02
N LYS A 103 7.78 13.88 1.01
CA LYS A 103 7.12 15.18 1.23
C LYS A 103 5.63 15.06 1.55
N ASP A 104 5.03 13.90 1.38
CA ASP A 104 3.70 13.64 1.93
C ASP A 104 3.84 13.45 3.44
N LYS A 105 3.09 14.23 4.21
CA LYS A 105 3.21 14.30 5.67
C LYS A 105 2.00 13.73 6.39
N LYS A 106 0.89 13.56 5.69
CA LYS A 106 -0.34 12.98 6.23
C LYS A 106 -1.06 12.18 5.15
N ALA A 107 -1.99 11.34 5.60
CA ALA A 107 -2.84 10.57 4.69
C ALA A 107 -3.61 11.49 3.73
N GLY A 108 -3.70 11.06 2.48
CA GLY A 108 -4.35 11.83 1.41
C GLY A 108 -3.53 12.97 0.82
N ASP A 109 -2.32 13.25 1.31
CA ASP A 109 -1.39 14.13 0.59
C ASP A 109 -1.01 13.49 -0.75
N MET A 110 -1.03 14.28 -1.83
CA MET A 110 -0.69 13.85 -3.19
C MET A 110 0.48 14.66 -3.79
N ASN A 111 1.40 15.17 -2.97
CA ASN A 111 2.40 16.14 -3.40
C ASN A 111 3.47 15.57 -4.36
N GLY A 112 3.50 14.25 -4.51
CA GLY A 112 4.37 13.57 -5.47
C GLY A 112 3.88 13.61 -6.92
N GLU A 113 2.61 13.92 -7.15
CA GLU A 113 2.03 13.91 -8.50
C GLU A 113 2.74 14.92 -9.41
N GLY A 114 3.18 14.46 -10.58
CA GLY A 114 3.86 15.28 -11.58
C GLY A 114 5.25 15.77 -11.19
N VAL A 115 5.82 15.34 -10.05
CA VAL A 115 7.18 15.74 -9.67
C VAL A 115 8.15 15.35 -10.79
N ALA A 116 8.99 16.28 -11.22
CA ALA A 116 9.92 16.10 -12.35
C ALA A 116 9.27 15.57 -13.65
N GLY A 117 7.94 15.69 -13.79
CA GLY A 117 7.17 15.18 -14.92
C GLY A 117 7.18 13.66 -15.08
N ALA A 118 7.48 12.89 -14.01
CA ALA A 118 7.74 11.44 -14.13
C ALA A 118 7.10 10.60 -13.01
N TRP A 119 6.45 11.21 -12.03
CA TRP A 119 5.87 10.52 -10.88
C TRP A 119 4.35 10.65 -10.92
N HIS A 120 3.65 9.53 -10.80
CA HIS A 120 2.20 9.47 -10.99
C HIS A 120 1.54 8.67 -9.88
N VAL A 121 0.45 9.18 -9.32
CA VAL A 121 -0.36 8.48 -8.32
C VAL A 121 -0.91 7.19 -8.91
N VAL A 122 -0.85 6.11 -8.12
CA VAL A 122 -1.51 4.85 -8.46
C VAL A 122 -3.00 4.98 -8.19
N LYS A 123 -3.80 4.98 -9.25
CA LYS A 123 -5.27 5.03 -9.16
C LYS A 123 -5.82 3.63 -8.83
N ALA A 124 -6.91 3.62 -8.09
CA ALA A 124 -7.71 2.42 -7.84
C ALA A 124 -9.01 2.58 -8.62
N ASP A 125 -9.31 1.69 -9.56
CA ASP A 125 -10.52 1.78 -10.39
C ASP A 125 -11.77 1.25 -9.63
#